data_AF-A0A928XTJ2-F1
#
_entry.id   AF-A0A928XTJ2-F1
#
_cell.length_a   1.000
_cell.length_b   1.000
_cell.length_c   1.000
_cell.angle_alpha   90.00
_cell.angle_beta   90.00
_cell.angle_gamma   90.00
#
_symmetry.space_group_name_H-M   'P 1'
#
loop_
_entity.id
_entity.type
_entity.pdbx_description
1 polymer ?
#
loop_
_entity_poly.entity_id
_entity_poly.type
_entity_poly.pdbx_seq_one_letter_code
_entity_poly.pdbx_strand_id
1 'polypeptide(L)'
;MSLWGKAIISGIVIEGILFSLLCASGWGPCGPGSPVGFVLMLAHFPATMLALPVSGLDLPDWIMMPLLFALACIWWILISYAFLVTRGRK
;
A
#
# COMPACT_ATOMS: atom_id res chain seq x y z
N MET A 1 2.82 -2.54 23.84
CA MET A 1 3.02 -1.99 22.47
C MET A 1 2.03 -0.87 22.22
N SER A 2 2.49 0.31 21.79
CA SER A 2 1.63 1.47 21.51
C SER A 2 0.66 1.21 20.35
N LEU A 3 -0.45 1.96 20.27
CA LEU A 3 -1.39 1.90 19.14
C LEU A 3 -0.70 2.18 17.81
N TRP A 4 0.21 3.16 17.79
CA TRP A 4 1.05 3.46 16.65
C TRP A 4 1.95 2.28 16.25
N GLY A 5 2.60 1.61 17.22
CA GLY A 5 3.40 0.42 16.90
C GLY A 5 2.59 -0.72 16.29
N LYS A 6 1.36 -0.93 16.77
CA LYS A 6 0.42 -1.90 16.17
C LYS A 6 0.04 -1.52 14.73
N ALA A 7 -0.27 -0.25 14.50
CA ALA A 7 -0.64 0.26 13.19
C ALA A 7 0.51 0.19 12.17
N ILE A 8 1.74 0.48 12.61
CA ILE A 8 2.95 0.38 11.79
C ILE A 8 3.15 -1.06 11.31
N ILE A 9 3.13 -2.01 12.25
CA ILE A 9 3.32 -3.43 11.93
C ILE A 9 2.20 -3.92 11.01
N SER A 10 0.94 -3.65 11.32
CA SER A 10 -0.17 -4.12 10.49
C SER A 10 -0.15 -3.48 9.10
N GLY A 11 0.14 -2.18 9.00
CA GLY A 11 0.22 -1.49 7.72
C GLY A 11 1.32 -2.03 6.81
N ILE A 12 2.53 -2.23 7.36
CA ILE A 12 3.65 -2.80 6.61
C ILE A 12 3.37 -4.25 6.19
N VAL A 13 2.76 -5.06 7.06
CA VAL A 13 2.43 -6.46 6.72
C VAL A 13 1.37 -6.53 5.62
N ILE A 14 0.32 -5.71 5.69
CA ILE A 14 -0.71 -5.64 4.65
C ILE A 14 -0.06 -5.26 3.32
N GLU A 15 0.72 -4.19 3.30
CA GLU A 15 1.37 -3.73 2.07
C GLU A 15 2.40 -4.74 1.56
N GLY A 16 3.18 -5.36 2.44
CA GLY A 16 4.12 -6.41 2.06
C GLY A 16 3.44 -7.59 1.35
N ILE A 17 2.25 -7.99 1.80
CA ILE A 17 1.45 -9.03 1.13
C ILE A 17 0.93 -8.54 -0.22
N LEU A 18 0.33 -7.34 -0.27
CA LEU A 18 -0.23 -6.77 -1.50
C LEU A 18 0.85 -6.56 -2.57
N PHE A 19 2.00 -6.02 -2.17
CA PHE A 19 3.14 -5.77 -3.04
C PHE A 19 3.81 -7.08 -3.50
N SER A 20 3.87 -8.09 -2.62
CA SER A 20 4.34 -9.43 -3.02
C SER A 20 3.40 -10.05 -4.06
N LEU A 21 2.09 -9.90 -3.90
CA LEU A 21 1.10 -10.37 -4.89
C LEU A 21 1.22 -9.63 -6.24
N LEU A 22 1.68 -8.39 -6.22
CA LEU A 22 1.97 -7.58 -7.41
C LEU A 22 3.28 -8.03 -8.10
N CYS A 23 4.37 -8.20 -7.35
CA CYS A 23 5.70 -8.47 -7.87
C CYS A 23 6.01 -9.95 -8.13
N ALA A 24 5.38 -10.89 -7.42
CA ALA A 24 5.78 -12.31 -7.45
C ALA A 24 5.51 -13.04 -8.78
N SER A 25 5.05 -12.35 -9.83
CA SER A 25 4.54 -13.05 -11.01
C SER A 25 4.67 -12.31 -12.35
N GLY A 26 5.42 -11.20 -12.43
CA GLY A 26 5.54 -10.47 -13.69
C GLY A 26 4.19 -10.16 -14.34
N TRP A 27 3.18 -9.86 -13.50
CA TRP A 27 1.72 -9.75 -13.71
C TRP A 27 0.84 -10.98 -13.32
N GLY A 28 1.26 -12.24 -13.43
CA GLY A 28 0.54 -13.41 -12.85
C GLY A 28 -1.00 -13.50 -12.91
N PRO A 29 -1.67 -14.23 -11.98
CA PRO A 29 -3.15 -14.25 -11.90
C PRO A 29 -3.75 -12.92 -11.45
N CYS A 30 -2.90 -11.93 -11.15
CA CYS A 30 -3.22 -10.58 -10.73
C CYS A 30 -3.03 -9.56 -11.87
N GLY A 31 -2.90 -10.03 -13.11
CA GLY A 31 -2.56 -9.20 -14.26
C GLY A 31 -3.66 -8.21 -14.63
N PRO A 32 -3.38 -7.27 -15.55
CA PRO A 32 -4.37 -6.31 -16.01
C PRO A 32 -5.47 -7.10 -16.75
N GLY A 33 -6.67 -7.13 -16.17
CA GLY A 33 -7.81 -7.91 -16.69
C GLY A 33 -8.28 -9.06 -15.79
N SER A 34 -7.57 -9.38 -14.70
CA SER A 34 -8.04 -10.34 -13.69
C SER A 34 -8.84 -9.65 -12.58
N PRO A 35 -9.88 -10.30 -12.00
CA PRO A 35 -10.61 -9.75 -10.86
C PRO A 35 -9.71 -9.46 -9.65
N VAL A 36 -8.71 -10.34 -9.42
CA VAL A 36 -7.74 -10.18 -8.32
C VAL A 36 -6.80 -9.00 -8.60
N GLY A 37 -6.36 -8.82 -9.84
CA GLY A 37 -5.58 -7.67 -10.27
C GLY A 37 -6.34 -6.36 -10.11
N PHE A 38 -7.63 -6.33 -10.44
CA PHE A 38 -8.47 -5.15 -10.24
C PHE A 38 -8.59 -4.78 -8.75
N VAL A 39 -8.81 -5.76 -7.87
CA VAL A 39 -8.85 -5.54 -6.41
C VAL A 39 -7.51 -5.07 -5.87
N LEU A 40 -6.40 -5.65 -6.33
CA LEU A 40 -5.05 -5.19 -5.98
C LEU A 40 -4.79 -3.77 -6.44
N MET A 41 -5.22 -3.42 -7.66
CA MET A 41 -5.06 -2.06 -8.19
C MET A 41 -5.88 -1.05 -7.38
N LEU A 42 -7.11 -1.41 -6.97
CA LEU A 42 -7.92 -0.60 -6.07
C LEU A 42 -7.28 -0.42 -4.69
N ALA A 43 -6.66 -1.47 -4.16
CA ALA A 43 -5.94 -1.42 -2.88
C ALA A 43 -4.73 -0.47 -2.92
N HIS A 44 -4.08 -0.32 -4.07
CA HIS A 44 -2.96 0.60 -4.28
C HIS A 44 -3.38 1.99 -4.78
N PHE A 45 -4.62 2.18 -5.22
CA PHE A 45 -5.12 3.46 -5.75
C PHE A 45 -4.89 4.66 -4.80
N PRO A 46 -5.09 4.53 -3.47
CA PRO A 46 -4.79 5.63 -2.56
C PRO A 46 -3.29 5.99 -2.53
N ALA A 47 -2.42 5.00 -2.67
CA ALA A 47 -0.97 5.21 -2.72
C ALA A 47 -0.53 5.90 -4.00
N THR A 48 -1.15 5.56 -5.14
CA THR A 48 -0.88 6.25 -6.41
C THR A 48 -1.39 7.69 -6.41
N MET A 49 -2.52 7.96 -5.72
CA MET A 49 -2.99 9.33 -5.47
C MET A 49 -2.00 10.12 -4.59
N LEU A 50 -1.43 9.48 -3.56
CA LEU A 50 -0.37 10.09 -2.74
C LEU A 50 0.94 10.32 -3.52
N ALA A 51 1.16 9.59 -4.62
CA ALA A 51 2.29 9.75 -5.52
C ALA A 51 2.05 10.81 -6.62
N LEU A 52 0.84 11.34 -6.80
CA LEU A 52 0.56 12.39 -7.79
C LEU A 52 1.44 13.64 -7.64
N PRO A 53 1.75 14.15 -6.43
CA PRO A 53 2.61 15.33 -6.29
C PRO A 53 4.05 15.09 -6.76
N VAL A 54 4.48 13.83 -6.82
CA VAL A 54 5.84 13.42 -7.22
C VAL A 54 5.87 12.84 -8.63
N SER A 55 4.74 12.72 -9.33
CA SER A 55 4.69 12.21 -10.70
C SER A 55 5.26 13.18 -11.73
N GLY A 56 5.30 14.49 -11.40
CA GLY A 56 5.97 15.51 -12.21
C GLY A 56 7.47 15.64 -11.97
N LEU A 57 8.02 14.84 -11.05
CA LEU A 57 9.46 14.72 -10.87
C LEU A 57 9.94 13.57 -11.76
N ASP A 58 10.90 13.84 -12.65
CA ASP A 58 11.60 12.82 -13.44
C ASP A 58 12.47 11.96 -12.50
N LEU A 59 11.80 11.13 -11.70
CA LEU A 59 12.43 10.19 -10.79
C LEU A 59 12.84 8.95 -11.57
N PRO A 60 14.04 8.41 -11.32
CA PRO A 60 14.45 7.14 -11.89
C PRO A 60 13.48 6.01 -11.54
N ASP A 61 13.27 5.08 -12.47
CA ASP A 61 12.35 3.93 -12.29
C ASP A 61 12.67 3.09 -11.05
N TRP A 62 13.95 3.01 -10.65
CA TRP A 62 14.39 2.29 -9.46
C TRP A 62 13.99 2.96 -8.14
N ILE A 63 13.61 4.25 -8.16
CA ILE A 63 13.10 5.00 -7.00
C ILE A 63 11.57 4.96 -6.98
N MET A 64 10.92 4.95 -8.15
CA MET A 64 9.46 4.92 -8.28
C MET A 64 8.82 3.75 -7.51
N MET A 65 9.35 2.53 -7.66
CA MET A 65 8.79 1.34 -6.99
C MET A 65 8.90 1.38 -5.45
N PRO A 66 10.09 1.64 -4.86
CA PRO A 66 10.21 1.84 -3.41
C PRO A 66 9.36 2.99 -2.87
N LEU A 67 9.23 4.08 -3.64
CA LEU A 67 8.43 5.24 -3.25
C LEU A 67 6.94 4.88 -3.19
N LEU A 68 6.42 4.18 -4.19
CA LEU A 68 5.05 3.69 -4.20
C LEU A 68 4.78 2.76 -3.00
N PHE A 69 5.69 1.83 -2.72
CA PHE A 69 5.60 0.96 -1.54
C PHE A 69 5.57 1.74 -0.24
N ALA A 70 6.42 2.76 -0.09
CA ALA A 70 6.47 3.59 1.11
C ALA A 70 5.17 4.40 1.30
N LEU A 71 4.64 5.00 0.24
CA LEU A 71 3.38 5.75 0.28
C LEU A 71 2.19 4.84 0.58
N ALA A 72 2.18 3.63 0.01
CA ALA A 72 1.17 2.62 0.30
C ALA A 72 1.22 2.12 1.75
N CYS A 73 2.43 1.90 2.28
CA CYS A 73 2.62 1.60 3.70
C CYS A 73 2.03 2.72 4.57
N ILE A 74 2.35 3.99 4.29
CA ILE A 74 1.81 5.13 5.06
C ILE A 74 0.28 5.11 5.07
N TRP A 75 -0.34 4.87 3.91
CA TRP A 75 -1.78 4.76 3.80
C TRP A 75 -2.37 3.65 4.69
N TRP A 76 -1.82 2.44 4.63
CA TRP A 76 -2.31 1.32 5.45
C TRP A 76 -2.04 1.48 6.93
N ILE A 77 -0.97 2.19 7.30
CA ILE A 77 -0.69 2.56 8.70
C ILE A 77 -1.77 3.50 9.21
N LEU A 78 -2.17 4.52 8.43
CA LEU A 78 -3.23 5.45 8.82
C LEU A 78 -4.59 4.75 8.95
N ILE A 79 -4.95 3.87 8.02
CA ILE A 79 -6.17 3.05 8.11
C ILE A 79 -6.13 2.17 9.36
N SER A 80 -5.02 1.45 9.56
CA SER A 80 -4.83 0.57 10.71
C SER A 80 -4.95 1.33 12.03
N TYR A 81 -4.35 2.52 12.09
CA TYR A 81 -4.43 3.39 13.26
C TYR A 81 -5.87 3.86 13.52
N ALA A 82 -6.58 4.33 12.49
CA ALA A 82 -7.97 4.76 12.60
C ALA A 82 -8.88 3.62 13.11
N PHE A 83 -8.68 2.40 12.59
CA PHE A 83 -9.40 1.22 13.05
C PHE A 83 -9.10 0.86 14.52
N LEU A 84 -7.83 0.90 14.91
CA LEU A 84 -7.43 0.59 16.29
C LEU A 84 -7.93 1.64 17.30
N VAL A 85 -7.92 2.92 16.92
CA VAL A 85 -8.45 4.02 17.75
C VAL A 85 -9.96 3.90 17.90
N THR A 86 -10.69 3.60 16.83
CA THR A 86 -12.16 3.44 16.90
C THR A 86 -12.57 2.19 17.68
N ARG A 87 -11.79 1.11 17.61
CA ARG A 87 -12.01 -0.11 18.42
C ARG A 87 -11.75 0.11 19.90
N GLY A 88 -10.75 0.93 20.27
CA GLY A 88 -10.43 1.24 21.66
C GLY A 88 -11.37 2.23 22.36
N ARG A 89 -12.35 2.78 21.62
CA ARG A 89 -13.40 3.67 22.17
C ARG A 89 -14.68 2.93 22.56
N LYS A 90 -14.78 1.63 22.25
CA LYS A 90 -15.87 0.74 22.69
C LYS A 90 -15.39 -0.09 23.87
#